data_AF-A0A836SPL7-F1
#
_entry.id   AF-A0A836SPL7-F1
#
_cell.length_a   1.000
_cell.length_b   1.000
_cell.length_c   1.000
_cell.angle_alpha   90.00
_cell.angle_beta   90.00
_cell.angle_gamma   90.00
#
_symmetry.space_group_name_H-M   'P 1'
#
loop_
_entity.id
_entity.type
_entity.pdbx_description
1 polymer ?
#
loop_
_entity_poly.entity_id
_entity_poly.type
_entity_poly.pdbx_seq_one_letter_code
_entity_poly.pdbx_strand_id
1 'polypeptide(L)'
;LDSGPMWLATTTKTPIIALFTMTWMHQSAPLREESVIVASRRAWEMATEEFKEKHKDRVLRDETGGIRISAGTVLEAVDRLLQDGRSPTIVAKKKYVYSPPPAFHGPGAYWGAFLTLRCSADCPYCIQKIVPEEFDRAKNKEHLSGEEWVRILNGIEHRPGQPLALTGGEPSLHRDFLYILNNLEGYTVTVATNLISRTFEDIDRFAKNLHPRSTVRFNTSFHPSFIPPEEFIRRVRRMKELGLWVDQVAMVDHPGSGFRKYREIFIRHGLDLRPQSFLGYWNGRLYPDPEDHTVTNDPREHGITDMKLYQEGFSARSRRPMYCRTRRFLIGPDGLVYNCHYHLYSRRSPIGDLTNGEVSLREDYYYCEDFGFCNPCDFPHVSFKPVEGKNYGVFIDVSRYDRSYFWKSERRTRYVFQPMARFLKATFQPKRVLDAGCGMGFLIKWLREYGVEAYGFDISSYAVKHVSDEPYLTPGKVDIRPYLLQAELGKPLPYKDDTFDLVTSLDVFEHLTVEQAIRGIQELERVTSRYIFMIITVHDESSAEVLPRGAKGDPTHVTIAGPDFWHRLFSEHTNLVRREDLEEIAAMNLNRILPWTFFIYEKVYPGG
;
A
#
# COMPACT_ATOMS: atom_id res chain seq x y z
N LEU A 1 17.37 -20.93 1.35
CA LEU A 1 16.56 -21.47 0.25
C LEU A 1 15.29 -22.04 0.87
N ASP A 2 14.21 -21.25 0.84
CA ASP A 2 12.88 -21.59 1.39
C ASP A 2 11.75 -21.42 0.35
N SER A 3 12.10 -21.26 -0.92
CA SER A 3 11.16 -20.87 -1.98
C SER A 3 11.29 -21.79 -3.21
N GLY A 4 10.52 -22.88 -3.24
CA GLY A 4 10.20 -23.65 -4.46
C GLY A 4 11.38 -24.11 -5.34
N PRO A 5 11.10 -24.62 -6.56
CA PRO A 5 12.13 -24.98 -7.52
C PRO A 5 12.81 -23.71 -8.07
N MET A 6 14.12 -23.57 -7.83
CA MET A 6 14.94 -22.52 -8.41
C MET A 6 15.77 -23.06 -9.58
N TRP A 7 15.72 -22.38 -10.73
CA TRP A 7 16.62 -22.61 -11.85
C TRP A 7 17.74 -21.58 -11.83
N LEU A 8 19.00 -22.00 -11.73
CA LEU A 8 20.13 -21.14 -12.06
C LEU A 8 20.41 -21.32 -13.56
N ALA A 9 19.93 -20.39 -14.38
CA ALA A 9 20.16 -20.40 -15.83
C ALA A 9 21.26 -19.40 -16.21
N THR A 10 22.20 -19.83 -17.05
CA THR A 10 23.09 -18.92 -17.81
C THR A 10 22.99 -19.27 -19.31
N THR A 11 23.53 -18.42 -20.18
CA THR A 11 23.33 -18.52 -21.64
C THR A 11 24.02 -19.76 -22.24
N THR A 12 23.65 -20.05 -23.49
CA THR A 12 23.47 -21.37 -24.10
C THR A 12 24.66 -22.34 -24.21
N LYS A 13 25.82 -22.06 -23.60
CA LYS A 13 27.03 -22.92 -23.64
C LYS A 13 27.57 -23.37 -22.28
N THR A 14 26.97 -23.00 -21.16
CA THR A 14 27.54 -23.25 -19.82
C THR A 14 26.81 -24.39 -19.08
N PRO A 15 27.54 -25.22 -18.29
CA PRO A 15 26.93 -26.19 -17.37
C PRO A 15 25.96 -25.53 -16.40
N ILE A 16 24.91 -26.24 -15.98
CA ILE A 16 23.84 -25.72 -15.10
C ILE A 16 23.65 -26.60 -13.86
N ILE A 17 23.23 -25.99 -12.73
CA ILE A 17 22.75 -26.71 -11.55
C ILE A 17 21.23 -26.69 -11.55
N ALA A 18 20.62 -27.88 -11.56
CA ALA A 18 19.17 -28.04 -11.43
C ALA A 18 18.81 -28.50 -10.01
N LEU A 19 17.99 -27.71 -9.30
CA LEU A 19 17.58 -27.97 -7.92
C LEU A 19 16.16 -28.56 -7.86
N PHE A 20 16.02 -29.72 -7.21
CA PHE A 20 14.74 -30.44 -7.12
C PHE A 20 14.25 -30.58 -5.68
N THR A 21 13.15 -29.88 -5.37
CA THR A 21 12.36 -29.99 -4.13
C THR A 21 10.96 -30.54 -4.46
N MET A 22 10.14 -30.82 -3.43
CA MET A 22 8.94 -31.66 -3.50
C MET A 22 7.77 -31.20 -4.40
N THR A 23 7.88 -30.09 -5.10
CA THR A 23 6.77 -29.48 -5.85
C THR A 23 6.96 -29.59 -7.37
N TRP A 24 6.78 -30.80 -7.90
CA TRP A 24 6.55 -31.12 -9.33
C TRP A 24 7.78 -31.52 -10.16
N MET A 25 7.82 -32.81 -10.54
CA MET A 25 8.49 -33.28 -11.75
C MET A 25 7.47 -33.28 -12.89
N HIS A 26 7.38 -32.19 -13.66
CA HIS A 26 7.03 -32.38 -15.06
C HIS A 26 8.29 -32.88 -15.76
N GLN A 27 8.23 -34.09 -16.32
CA GLN A 27 9.27 -34.73 -17.14
C GLN A 27 9.58 -33.96 -18.44
N SER A 28 9.30 -32.65 -18.48
CA SER A 28 9.20 -31.82 -19.68
C SER A 28 10.26 -30.72 -19.75
N ALA A 29 11.06 -30.50 -18.70
CA ALA A 29 12.20 -29.61 -18.79
C ALA A 29 13.39 -30.36 -19.42
N PRO A 30 13.91 -29.94 -20.58
CA PRO A 30 15.03 -30.62 -21.23
C PRO A 30 16.32 -30.41 -20.42
N LEU A 31 16.62 -31.34 -19.53
CA LEU A 31 17.91 -31.41 -18.85
C LEU A 31 18.98 -31.73 -19.89
N ARG A 32 19.98 -30.84 -20.00
CA ARG A 32 21.12 -31.02 -20.91
C ARG A 32 22.11 -32.03 -20.34
N GLU A 33 22.95 -32.60 -21.19
CA GLU A 33 23.96 -33.58 -20.77
C GLU A 33 24.93 -33.03 -19.71
N GLU A 34 25.34 -31.77 -19.80
CA GLU A 34 26.32 -31.18 -18.87
C GLU A 34 25.70 -30.64 -17.56
N SER A 35 24.47 -31.02 -17.21
CA SER A 35 23.80 -30.49 -16.02
C SER A 35 24.18 -31.30 -14.77
N VAL A 36 24.52 -30.63 -13.66
CA VAL A 36 24.58 -31.27 -12.33
C VAL A 36 23.22 -31.12 -11.65
N ILE A 37 22.69 -32.22 -11.16
CA ILE A 37 21.37 -32.29 -10.53
C ILE A 37 21.57 -32.35 -9.03
N VAL A 38 20.87 -31.50 -8.27
CA VAL A 38 20.84 -31.60 -6.81
C VAL A 38 19.41 -31.87 -6.37
N ALA A 39 19.21 -33.01 -5.71
CA ALA A 39 17.90 -33.46 -5.28
C ALA A 39 17.86 -33.68 -3.77
N SER A 40 16.78 -33.22 -3.15
CA SER A 40 16.45 -33.69 -1.79
C SER A 40 16.19 -35.21 -1.81
N ARG A 41 16.51 -35.91 -0.72
CA ARG A 41 16.27 -37.37 -0.59
C ARG A 41 14.85 -37.76 -1.03
N ARG A 42 13.84 -37.01 -0.60
CA ARG A 42 12.44 -37.31 -0.90
C ARG A 42 12.09 -37.10 -2.37
N ALA A 43 12.63 -36.06 -3.01
CA ALA A 43 12.47 -35.87 -4.46
C ALA A 43 13.16 -36.98 -5.27
N TRP A 44 14.32 -37.46 -4.80
CA TRP A 44 15.03 -38.57 -5.42
C TRP A 44 14.25 -39.88 -5.29
N GLU A 45 13.73 -40.20 -4.11
CA GLU A 45 12.94 -41.40 -3.88
C GLU A 45 11.70 -41.46 -4.80
N MET A 46 11.09 -40.31 -5.08
CA MET A 46 9.92 -40.17 -5.96
C MET A 46 10.23 -40.23 -7.46
N ALA A 47 11.50 -40.16 -7.88
CA ALA A 47 11.87 -40.20 -9.30
C ALA A 47 11.65 -41.60 -9.90
N THR A 48 11.36 -41.68 -11.20
CA THR A 48 11.24 -42.96 -11.92
C THR A 48 12.59 -43.66 -12.01
N GLU A 49 12.60 -45.00 -12.03
CA GLU A 49 13.84 -45.77 -12.16
C GLU A 49 14.61 -45.45 -13.45
N GLU A 50 13.89 -45.20 -14.55
CA GLU A 50 14.49 -44.75 -15.82
C GLU A 50 15.25 -43.43 -15.66
N PHE A 51 14.68 -42.45 -14.94
CA PHE A 51 15.32 -41.17 -14.69
C PHE A 51 16.54 -41.34 -13.77
N LYS A 52 16.40 -42.17 -12.72
CA LYS A 52 17.48 -42.45 -11.78
C LYS A 52 18.68 -43.06 -12.51
N GLU A 53 18.44 -44.05 -13.36
CA GLU A 53 19.49 -44.72 -14.13
C GLU A 53 20.15 -43.77 -15.14
N LYS A 54 19.35 -42.97 -15.86
CA LYS A 54 19.83 -42.00 -16.85
C LYS A 54 20.73 -40.91 -16.25
N HIS A 55 20.55 -40.57 -14.98
CA HIS A 55 21.19 -39.41 -14.35
C HIS A 55 22.05 -39.73 -13.12
N LYS A 56 22.30 -41.01 -12.82
CA LYS A 56 23.03 -41.46 -11.62
C LYS A 56 24.41 -40.83 -11.42
N ASP A 57 25.12 -40.54 -12.52
CA ASP A 57 26.50 -40.04 -12.46
C ASP A 57 26.61 -38.52 -12.32
N ARG A 58 25.49 -37.81 -12.43
CA ARG A 58 25.43 -36.33 -12.38
C ARG A 58 24.50 -35.79 -11.31
N VAL A 59 24.00 -36.64 -10.41
CA VAL A 59 23.12 -36.25 -9.31
C VAL A 59 23.84 -36.25 -7.97
N LEU A 60 23.64 -35.18 -7.21
CA LEU A 60 24.02 -35.05 -5.82
C LEU A 60 22.77 -35.14 -4.96
N ARG A 61 22.79 -36.10 -4.03
CA ARG A 61 21.66 -36.36 -3.13
C ARG A 61 21.95 -35.69 -1.80
N ASP A 62 21.01 -34.87 -1.35
CA ASP A 62 21.03 -34.42 0.02
C ASP A 62 20.42 -35.48 0.93
N GLU A 63 21.31 -36.21 1.61
CA GLU A 63 21.00 -37.31 2.53
C GLU A 63 20.31 -36.83 3.83
N THR A 64 20.27 -35.52 4.12
CA THR A 64 19.67 -34.97 5.36
C THR A 64 18.14 -35.14 5.44
N GLY A 65 17.50 -35.61 4.36
CA GLY A 65 16.22 -36.32 4.44
C GLY A 65 14.94 -35.47 4.40
N GLY A 66 15.05 -34.15 4.28
CA GLY A 66 13.90 -33.24 4.25
C GLY A 66 13.36 -32.92 2.84
N ILE A 67 12.43 -31.97 2.78
CA ILE A 67 11.96 -31.30 1.54
C ILE A 67 12.87 -30.15 1.09
N ARG A 68 13.98 -29.94 1.79
CA ARG A 68 14.99 -28.89 1.57
C ARG A 68 16.28 -29.51 1.05
N ILE A 69 17.14 -28.67 0.47
CA ILE A 69 18.49 -29.01 0.05
C ILE A 69 19.47 -28.21 0.90
N SER A 70 20.45 -28.89 1.49
CA SER A 70 21.50 -28.30 2.31
C SER A 70 22.39 -27.41 1.45
N ALA A 71 22.80 -26.27 2.01
CA ALA A 71 23.73 -25.39 1.33
C ALA A 71 25.02 -26.12 0.95
N GLY A 72 25.52 -27.01 1.82
CA GLY A 72 26.71 -27.82 1.57
C GLY A 72 26.60 -28.67 0.29
N THR A 73 25.46 -29.34 0.08
CA THR A 73 25.24 -30.16 -1.12
C THR A 73 25.18 -29.30 -2.40
N VAL A 74 24.61 -28.09 -2.31
CA VAL A 74 24.62 -27.14 -3.44
C VAL A 74 26.02 -26.65 -3.73
N LEU A 75 26.83 -26.37 -2.71
CA LEU A 75 28.21 -25.96 -2.86
C LEU A 75 29.07 -27.05 -3.50
N GLU A 76 28.89 -28.31 -3.10
CA GLU A 76 29.58 -29.44 -3.76
C GLU A 76 29.22 -29.55 -5.24
N ALA A 77 27.95 -29.27 -5.59
CA ALA A 77 27.50 -29.25 -6.98
C ALA A 77 28.17 -28.14 -7.80
N VAL A 78 28.29 -26.96 -7.19
CA VAL A 78 29.00 -25.81 -7.76
C VAL A 78 30.47 -26.18 -7.98
N ASP A 79 31.14 -26.78 -6.98
CA ASP A 79 32.53 -27.18 -7.09
C ASP A 79 32.77 -28.23 -8.19
N ARG A 80 31.87 -29.22 -8.34
CA ARG A 80 31.95 -30.22 -9.42
C ARG A 80 31.84 -29.61 -10.82
N LEU A 81 31.05 -28.55 -10.97
CA LEU A 81 30.93 -27.82 -12.25
C LEU A 81 32.13 -26.92 -12.55
N LEU A 82 32.91 -26.55 -11.54
CA LEU A 82 33.96 -25.55 -11.63
C LEU A 82 35.37 -26.14 -11.56
N GLN A 83 35.53 -27.43 -11.91
CA GLN A 83 36.81 -28.15 -11.89
C GLN A 83 37.96 -27.47 -12.67
N ASP A 84 37.70 -26.41 -13.43
CA ASP A 84 38.70 -25.50 -14.03
C ASP A 84 39.31 -24.46 -13.05
N GLY A 85 39.03 -24.55 -11.75
CA GLY A 85 39.75 -23.78 -10.71
C GLY A 85 39.29 -22.33 -10.51
N ARG A 86 38.06 -21.98 -10.90
CA ARG A 86 37.47 -20.66 -10.64
C ARG A 86 36.28 -20.77 -9.69
N SER A 87 36.50 -20.66 -8.39
CA SER A 87 35.41 -20.56 -7.40
C SER A 87 34.72 -19.19 -7.50
N PRO A 88 33.40 -19.09 -7.76
CA PRO A 88 32.66 -17.85 -7.61
C PRO A 88 32.48 -17.54 -6.12
N THR A 89 32.60 -16.26 -5.78
CA THR A 89 32.37 -15.78 -4.42
C THR A 89 30.90 -15.98 -4.03
N ILE A 90 30.62 -16.94 -3.15
CA ILE A 90 29.30 -17.06 -2.53
C ILE A 90 29.18 -15.96 -1.46
N VAL A 91 28.34 -14.97 -1.75
CA VAL A 91 28.06 -13.89 -0.79
C VAL A 91 26.83 -14.29 0.02
N ALA A 92 27.03 -14.55 1.31
CA ALA A 92 25.92 -14.67 2.26
C ALA A 92 25.20 -13.31 2.36
N LYS A 93 23.97 -13.23 1.83
CA LYS A 93 23.14 -12.04 2.01
C LYS A 93 22.54 -12.06 3.42
N LYS A 94 22.73 -10.96 4.17
CA LYS A 94 22.02 -10.71 5.43
C LYS A 94 20.51 -10.83 5.17
N LYS A 95 19.78 -11.56 6.01
CA LYS A 95 18.31 -11.58 5.94
C LYS A 95 17.80 -10.26 6.50
N TYR A 96 17.39 -9.38 5.60
CA TYR A 96 16.76 -8.12 5.97
C TYR A 96 15.32 -8.37 6.40
N VAL A 97 14.87 -7.61 7.40
CA VAL A 97 13.46 -7.53 7.84
C VAL A 97 12.62 -6.88 6.74
N TYR A 98 13.21 -5.93 6.00
CA TYR A 98 12.56 -5.27 4.87
C TYR A 98 13.59 -4.69 3.91
N SER A 99 13.26 -4.68 2.62
CA SER A 99 14.08 -4.09 1.55
C SER A 99 13.30 -2.97 0.85
N PRO A 100 13.56 -1.69 1.17
CA PRO A 100 12.89 -0.57 0.53
C PRO A 100 13.16 -0.52 -0.98
N PRO A 101 12.19 -0.03 -1.79
CA PRO A 101 12.41 0.13 -3.23
C PRO A 101 13.59 1.09 -3.54
N PRO A 102 14.32 0.89 -4.65
CA PRO A 102 15.48 1.70 -5.03
C PRO A 102 15.27 3.22 -4.93
N ALA A 103 14.08 3.72 -5.27
CA ALA A 103 13.77 5.15 -5.20
C ALA A 103 13.88 5.75 -3.80
N PHE A 104 13.72 4.96 -2.74
CA PHE A 104 13.85 5.40 -1.34
C PHE A 104 15.30 5.53 -0.88
N HIS A 105 16.25 5.08 -1.69
CA HIS A 105 17.65 5.40 -1.51
C HIS A 105 18.03 6.65 -2.34
N GLY A 106 17.25 7.05 -3.35
CA GLY A 106 17.61 8.18 -4.22
C GLY A 106 17.56 9.58 -3.57
N PRO A 107 18.00 10.61 -4.30
CA PRO A 107 17.78 12.01 -3.91
C PRO A 107 16.29 12.31 -3.67
N GLY A 108 16.01 13.14 -2.66
CA GLY A 108 14.66 13.53 -2.26
C GLY A 108 13.91 12.50 -1.40
N ALA A 109 14.46 11.30 -1.21
CA ALA A 109 13.93 10.35 -0.23
C ALA A 109 14.25 10.79 1.21
N TYR A 110 13.32 10.58 2.11
CA TYR A 110 13.47 10.94 3.53
C TYR A 110 13.08 9.77 4.40
N TRP A 111 14.01 9.32 5.24
CA TRP A 111 13.78 8.28 6.23
C TRP A 111 13.72 8.94 7.60
N GLY A 112 12.58 8.79 8.27
CA GLY A 112 12.37 9.36 9.60
C GLY A 112 11.90 8.28 10.56
N ALA A 113 12.64 8.05 11.64
CA ALA A 113 12.21 7.22 12.75
C ALA A 113 11.74 8.12 13.90
N PHE A 114 10.46 8.01 14.22
CA PHE A 114 9.75 8.83 15.20
C PHE A 114 9.74 8.08 16.52
N LEU A 115 10.83 8.16 17.27
CA LEU A 115 11.01 7.37 18.51
C LEU A 115 9.89 7.64 19.53
N THR A 116 9.37 8.86 19.53
CA THR A 116 8.16 9.23 20.25
C THR A 116 7.54 10.47 19.59
N LEU A 117 6.21 10.60 19.68
CA LEU A 117 5.51 11.84 19.32
C LEU A 117 5.34 12.80 20.51
N ARG A 118 5.80 12.42 21.72
CA ARG A 118 5.81 13.30 22.89
C ARG A 118 6.95 14.30 22.80
N CYS A 119 6.72 15.52 23.28
CA CYS A 119 7.72 16.59 23.25
C CYS A 119 7.87 17.24 24.63
N SER A 120 9.07 17.73 24.92
CA SER A 120 9.39 18.54 26.11
C SER A 120 8.90 19.98 26.01
N ALA A 121 8.43 20.40 24.83
CA ALA A 121 7.87 21.72 24.56
C ALA A 121 6.47 21.60 23.96
N ASP A 122 5.58 22.55 24.29
CA ASP A 122 4.20 22.60 23.82
C ASP A 122 3.97 23.79 22.87
N CYS A 123 4.76 23.85 21.79
CA CYS A 123 4.79 25.03 20.92
C CYS A 123 3.42 25.26 20.23
N PRO A 124 2.87 26.49 20.24
CA PRO A 124 1.61 26.79 19.55
C PRO A 124 1.76 26.75 18.02
N TYR A 125 2.98 26.91 17.51
CA TYR A 125 3.34 26.86 16.09
C TYR A 125 3.83 25.47 15.64
N CYS A 126 3.62 24.42 16.43
CA CYS A 126 4.17 23.10 16.13
C CYS A 126 3.50 22.49 14.90
N ILE A 127 4.29 22.12 13.90
CA ILE A 127 3.83 21.49 12.65
C ILE A 127 3.20 20.10 12.85
N GLN A 128 3.36 19.50 14.03
CA GLN A 128 2.74 18.21 14.38
C GLN A 128 1.26 18.39 14.78
N LYS A 129 0.86 19.61 15.18
CA LYS A 129 -0.48 19.92 15.69
C LYS A 129 -1.43 20.46 14.62
N ILE A 130 -1.28 20.04 13.36
CA ILE A 130 -2.22 20.40 12.29
C ILE A 130 -3.60 19.78 12.54
N VAL A 131 -3.63 18.62 13.19
CA VAL A 131 -4.82 17.91 13.66
C VAL A 131 -4.68 17.63 15.17
N PRO A 132 -4.92 18.64 16.04
CA PRO A 132 -4.56 18.56 17.46
C PRO A 132 -5.19 17.38 18.20
N GLU A 133 -6.48 17.09 17.96
CA GLU A 133 -7.20 16.04 18.67
C GLU A 133 -6.70 14.63 18.29
N GLU A 134 -6.49 14.38 16.99
CA GLU A 134 -5.88 13.14 16.50
C GLU A 134 -4.44 12.99 16.98
N PHE A 135 -3.65 14.07 16.93
CA PHE A 135 -2.28 14.07 17.41
C PHE A 135 -2.18 13.78 18.91
N ASP A 136 -3.07 14.35 19.72
CA ASP A 136 -3.13 14.09 21.16
C ASP A 136 -3.45 12.63 21.49
N ARG A 137 -4.23 11.95 20.64
CA ARG A 137 -4.45 10.50 20.75
C ARG A 137 -3.23 9.71 20.30
N ALA A 138 -2.59 10.11 19.20
CA ALA A 138 -1.42 9.43 18.64
C ALA A 138 -0.21 9.48 19.58
N LYS A 139 0.06 10.62 20.23
CA LYS A 139 1.24 10.83 21.11
C LYS A 139 1.23 10.01 22.40
N ASN A 140 0.12 9.36 22.73
CA ASN A 140 -0.06 8.61 23.96
C ASN A 140 -0.05 7.09 23.76
N LYS A 141 0.28 6.61 22.56
CA LYS A 141 0.36 5.19 22.24
C LYS A 141 1.67 4.55 22.75
N GLU A 142 1.67 3.22 22.75
CA GLU A 142 2.83 2.42 23.13
C GLU A 142 4.01 2.66 22.19
N HIS A 143 5.22 2.52 22.73
CA HIS A 143 6.46 2.70 22.01
C HIS A 143 7.24 1.39 21.99
N LEU A 144 7.88 1.10 20.87
CA LEU A 144 8.89 0.06 20.76
C LEU A 144 10.02 0.29 21.78
N SER A 145 10.55 -0.80 22.33
CA SER A 145 11.77 -0.75 23.14
C SER A 145 13.00 -0.36 22.31
N GLY A 146 14.09 0.03 22.97
CA GLY A 146 15.36 0.30 22.30
C GLY A 146 15.89 -0.90 21.48
N GLU A 147 15.73 -2.12 22.00
CA GLU A 147 16.15 -3.35 21.30
C GLU A 147 15.34 -3.58 20.03
N GLU A 148 14.02 -3.36 20.08
CA GLU A 148 13.15 -3.49 18.91
C GLU A 148 13.49 -2.45 17.84
N TRP A 149 13.71 -1.19 18.24
CA TRP A 149 14.16 -0.14 17.33
C TRP A 149 15.46 -0.50 16.61
N VAL A 150 16.47 -0.94 17.35
CA VAL A 150 17.77 -1.34 16.79
C VAL A 150 17.62 -2.54 15.87
N ARG A 151 16.85 -3.57 16.29
CA ARG A 151 16.58 -4.76 15.47
C ARG A 151 15.93 -4.40 14.15
N ILE A 152 14.89 -3.57 14.19
CA ILE A 152 14.14 -3.14 13.01
C ILE A 152 15.04 -2.29 12.10
N LEU A 153 15.63 -1.22 12.62
CA LEU A 153 16.40 -0.28 11.80
C LEU A 153 17.67 -0.93 11.20
N ASN A 154 18.40 -1.75 11.95
CA ASN A 154 19.55 -2.50 11.40
C ASN A 154 19.13 -3.67 10.51
N GLY A 155 17.86 -4.05 10.57
CA GLY A 155 17.22 -5.07 9.75
C GLY A 155 16.72 -4.55 8.39
N ILE A 156 16.62 -3.24 8.19
CA ILE A 156 16.23 -2.65 6.89
C ILE A 156 17.45 -2.67 5.95
N GLU A 157 17.27 -3.11 4.70
CA GLU A 157 18.32 -3.01 3.68
C GLU A 157 18.61 -1.54 3.35
N HIS A 158 19.87 -1.14 3.41
CA HIS A 158 20.29 0.21 3.07
C HIS A 158 21.76 0.26 2.64
N ARG A 159 22.12 1.33 1.92
CA ARG A 159 23.52 1.58 1.53
C ARG A 159 24.33 2.16 2.70
N PRO A 160 25.67 2.01 2.70
CA PRO A 160 26.52 2.69 3.68
C PRO A 160 26.29 4.19 3.69
N GLY A 161 26.13 4.75 4.89
CA GLY A 161 25.88 6.17 5.11
C GLY A 161 24.46 6.62 4.75
N GLN A 162 23.49 5.70 4.62
CA GLN A 162 22.08 6.05 4.35
C GLN A 162 21.60 7.12 5.35
N PRO A 163 21.07 8.26 4.90
CA PRO A 163 20.52 9.27 5.81
C PRO A 163 19.31 8.72 6.57
N LEU A 164 19.31 8.88 7.89
CA LEU A 164 18.20 8.55 8.77
C LEU A 164 18.00 9.69 9.77
N ALA A 165 16.80 10.24 9.83
CA ALA A 165 16.44 11.22 10.86
C ALA A 165 15.86 10.48 12.08
N LEU A 166 16.47 10.66 13.25
CA LEU A 166 15.81 10.35 14.52
C LEU A 166 15.11 11.61 14.99
N THR A 167 13.78 11.56 14.96
CA THR A 167 12.91 12.72 15.13
C THR A 167 11.64 12.31 15.88
N GLY A 168 10.63 13.16 15.83
CA GLY A 168 9.33 12.97 16.46
C GLY A 168 8.90 14.23 17.15
N GLY A 169 8.30 14.11 18.32
CA GLY A 169 8.31 15.20 19.29
C GLY A 169 9.76 15.48 19.69
N GLU A 170 10.17 15.12 20.90
CA GLU A 170 11.57 15.20 21.31
C GLU A 170 12.13 13.77 21.44
N PRO A 171 12.99 13.31 20.50
CA PRO A 171 13.45 11.91 20.47
C PRO A 171 14.22 11.51 21.74
N SER A 172 14.87 12.46 22.41
CA SER A 172 15.59 12.20 23.66
C SER A 172 14.70 11.90 24.87
N LEU A 173 13.37 12.00 24.73
CA LEU A 173 12.41 11.51 25.73
C LEU A 173 12.20 10.00 25.66
N HIS A 174 12.63 9.33 24.59
CA HIS A 174 12.62 7.88 24.55
C HIS A 174 13.61 7.34 25.60
N ARG A 175 13.15 6.45 26.49
CA ARG A 175 13.95 5.95 27.62
C ARG A 175 15.27 5.30 27.18
N ASP A 176 15.26 4.65 26.01
CA ASP A 176 16.41 3.94 25.44
C ASP A 176 17.16 4.76 24.38
N PHE A 177 16.99 6.10 24.35
CA PHE A 177 17.54 6.97 23.31
C PHE A 177 19.05 6.78 23.04
N LEU A 178 19.87 6.79 24.10
CA LEU A 178 21.32 6.57 23.99
C LEU A 178 21.64 5.16 23.49
N TYR A 179 20.89 4.14 23.95
CA TYR A 179 21.07 2.78 23.48
C TYR A 179 20.82 2.67 21.98
N ILE A 180 19.74 3.28 21.48
CA ILE A 180 19.42 3.29 20.04
C ILE A 180 20.57 3.94 19.26
N LEU A 181 20.98 5.16 19.64
CA LEU A 181 22.06 5.88 18.96
C LEU A 181 23.38 5.09 18.91
N ASN A 182 23.72 4.41 19.99
CA ASN A 182 24.96 3.65 20.09
C ASN A 182 24.97 2.37 19.24
N ASN A 183 23.80 1.84 18.89
CA ASN A 183 23.67 0.53 18.25
C ASN A 183 23.14 0.55 16.82
N LEU A 184 22.81 1.73 16.26
CA LEU A 184 22.50 1.85 14.83
C LEU A 184 23.75 1.72 13.96
N GLU A 185 23.64 0.95 12.88
CA GLU A 185 24.76 0.60 11.99
C GLU A 185 24.47 1.02 10.54
N GLY A 186 25.48 1.52 9.83
CA GLY A 186 25.39 1.81 8.39
C GLY A 186 24.69 3.12 8.01
N TYR A 187 24.27 3.93 8.99
CA TYR A 187 23.53 5.17 8.77
C TYR A 187 24.41 6.43 8.90
N THR A 188 23.91 7.53 8.30
CA THR A 188 24.23 8.90 8.73
C THR A 188 23.02 9.43 9.49
N VAL A 189 23.09 9.36 10.82
CA VAL A 189 21.99 9.69 11.72
C VAL A 189 21.94 11.19 11.98
N THR A 190 20.80 11.80 11.71
CA THR A 190 20.50 13.19 12.08
C THR A 190 19.52 13.20 13.25
N VAL A 191 19.95 13.67 14.42
CA VAL A 191 19.08 13.88 15.57
C VAL A 191 18.49 15.28 15.49
N ALA A 192 17.17 15.38 15.34
CA ALA A 192 16.45 16.65 15.45
C ALA A 192 15.99 16.84 16.91
N THR A 193 16.47 17.89 17.59
CA THR A 193 16.21 18.07 19.02
C THR A 193 16.07 19.54 19.43
N ASN A 194 15.22 19.80 20.41
CA ASN A 194 15.06 21.10 21.06
C ASN A 194 16.05 21.33 22.22
N LEU A 195 16.83 20.32 22.60
CA LEU A 195 17.79 20.33 23.71
C LEU A 195 17.19 20.65 25.09
N ILE A 196 15.88 20.58 25.31
CA ILE A 196 15.24 20.97 26.58
C ILE A 196 15.23 19.80 27.58
N SER A 197 15.12 18.56 27.10
CA SER A 197 14.92 17.39 27.96
C SER A 197 16.06 17.18 28.97
N ARG A 198 15.78 16.40 30.03
CA ARG A 198 16.77 16.03 31.06
C ARG A 198 18.02 15.37 30.50
N THR A 199 17.91 14.69 29.36
CA THR A 199 19.03 14.08 28.64
C THR A 199 20.13 15.09 28.30
N PHE A 200 19.76 16.36 28.07
CA PHE A 200 20.68 17.42 27.68
C PHE A 200 20.99 18.43 28.79
N GLU A 201 20.49 18.22 30.01
CA GLU A 201 20.88 19.04 31.18
C GLU A 201 22.36 18.85 31.54
N ASP A 202 22.88 17.63 31.33
CA ASP A 202 24.28 17.26 31.54
C ASP A 202 24.90 16.78 30.22
N ILE A 203 25.36 17.74 29.42
CA ILE A 203 25.97 17.50 28.10
C ILE A 203 27.26 16.67 28.22
N ASP A 204 28.02 16.85 29.30
CA ASP A 204 29.24 16.09 29.57
C ASP A 204 28.95 14.61 29.76
N ARG A 205 27.96 14.28 30.59
CA ARG A 205 27.49 12.91 30.76
C ARG A 205 26.90 12.35 29.47
N PHE A 206 26.12 13.14 28.74
CA PHE A 206 25.58 12.71 27.45
C PHE A 206 26.69 12.31 26.47
N ALA A 207 27.65 13.22 26.24
CA ALA A 207 28.78 12.98 25.32
C ALA A 207 29.65 11.81 25.77
N LYS A 208 29.91 11.68 27.08
CA LYS A 208 30.68 10.57 27.65
C LYS A 208 30.04 9.20 27.37
N ASN A 209 28.71 9.11 27.30
CA ASN A 209 27.99 7.86 27.07
C ASN A 209 27.58 7.64 25.61
N LEU A 210 27.89 8.58 24.72
CA LEU A 210 27.60 8.48 23.30
C LEU A 210 28.79 7.81 22.59
N HIS A 211 28.57 6.58 22.14
CA HIS A 211 29.54 5.72 21.45
C HIS A 211 28.90 5.13 20.19
N PRO A 212 28.64 5.96 19.17
CA PRO A 212 27.84 5.55 18.02
C PRO A 212 28.66 4.72 17.04
N ARG A 213 28.04 3.67 16.49
CA ARG A 213 28.59 2.89 15.35
C ARG A 213 28.32 3.54 14.00
N SER A 214 27.38 4.47 13.96
CA SER A 214 27.03 5.29 12.80
C SER A 214 27.53 6.72 12.98
N THR A 215 27.62 7.47 11.88
CA THR A 215 27.86 8.91 11.98
C THR A 215 26.64 9.58 12.60
N VAL A 216 26.82 10.37 13.66
CA VAL A 216 25.73 11.09 14.33
C VAL A 216 25.98 12.59 14.23
N ARG A 217 24.97 13.32 13.76
CA ARG A 217 24.93 14.78 13.77
C ARG A 217 23.65 15.29 14.41
N PHE A 218 23.72 16.50 14.97
CA PHE A 218 22.62 17.13 15.69
C PHE A 218 22.13 18.38 14.95
N ASN A 219 20.84 18.41 14.67
CA ASN A 219 20.11 19.59 14.25
C ASN A 219 19.32 20.13 15.45
N THR A 220 19.78 21.25 15.97
CA THR A 220 19.25 21.84 17.22
C THR A 220 18.28 22.97 16.88
N SER A 221 17.12 22.98 17.54
CA SER A 221 16.09 24.00 17.38
C SER A 221 15.86 24.75 18.69
N PHE A 222 16.02 26.06 18.67
CA PHE A 222 15.84 26.95 19.81
C PHE A 222 14.38 27.39 19.93
N HIS A 223 13.81 27.24 21.13
CA HIS A 223 12.42 27.60 21.43
C HIS A 223 12.37 28.57 22.62
N PRO A 224 12.25 29.89 22.39
CA PRO A 224 12.47 30.91 23.43
C PRO A 224 11.47 30.87 24.59
N SER A 225 10.27 30.30 24.38
CA SER A 225 9.26 30.16 25.45
C SER A 225 9.58 29.05 26.46
N PHE A 226 10.53 28.16 26.16
CA PHE A 226 10.78 26.95 26.95
C PHE A 226 12.22 26.84 27.46
N ILE A 227 13.17 27.56 26.84
CA ILE A 227 14.57 27.59 27.28
C ILE A 227 15.15 28.99 27.06
N PRO A 228 15.84 29.58 28.06
CA PRO A 228 16.53 30.85 27.88
C PRO A 228 17.63 30.73 26.81
N PRO A 229 17.89 31.79 26.02
CA PRO A 229 18.90 31.75 24.97
C PRO A 229 20.30 31.43 25.52
N GLU A 230 20.67 31.95 26.68
CA GLU A 230 21.97 31.71 27.31
C GLU A 230 22.18 30.22 27.64
N GLU A 231 21.14 29.56 28.14
CA GLU A 231 21.17 28.15 28.50
C GLU A 231 21.27 27.26 27.25
N PHE A 232 20.51 27.57 26.21
CA PHE A 232 20.57 26.85 24.94
C PHE A 232 21.95 27.01 24.27
N ILE A 233 22.48 28.25 24.22
CA ILE A 233 23.81 28.55 23.70
C ILE A 233 24.88 27.77 24.47
N ARG A 234 24.78 27.73 25.80
CA ARG A 234 25.69 26.96 26.67
C ARG A 234 25.70 25.48 26.29
N ARG A 235 24.53 24.86 26.13
CA ARG A 235 24.40 23.44 25.72
C ARG A 235 25.05 23.20 24.35
N VAL A 236 24.71 24.01 23.35
CA VAL A 236 25.27 23.88 21.99
C VAL A 236 26.78 24.05 21.97
N ARG A 237 27.33 25.06 22.67
CA ARG A 237 28.78 25.26 22.76
C ARG A 237 29.45 24.08 23.44
N ARG A 238 28.89 23.59 24.55
CA ARG A 238 29.45 22.44 25.26
C ARG A 238 29.46 21.18 24.38
N MET A 239 28.40 20.95 23.60
CA MET A 239 28.36 19.85 22.62
C MET A 239 29.51 19.97 21.61
N LYS A 240 29.71 21.16 21.02
CA LYS A 240 30.80 21.41 20.06
C LYS A 240 32.19 21.25 20.68
N GLU A 241 32.41 21.74 21.90
CA GLU A 241 33.66 21.60 22.65
C GLU A 241 34.03 20.14 22.93
N LEU A 242 33.02 19.30 23.19
CA LEU A 242 33.18 17.86 23.38
C LEU A 242 33.26 17.07 22.07
N GLY A 243 33.34 17.75 20.93
CA GLY A 243 33.51 17.13 19.61
C GLY A 243 32.23 16.56 18.99
N LEU A 244 31.06 16.85 19.54
CA LEU A 244 29.79 16.45 18.91
C LEU A 244 29.51 17.29 17.66
N TRP A 245 29.11 16.63 16.58
CA TRP A 245 28.78 17.31 15.33
C TRP A 245 27.41 18.00 15.44
N VAL A 246 27.41 19.30 15.74
CA VAL A 246 26.22 20.15 15.65
C VAL A 246 26.19 20.83 14.28
N ASP A 247 25.36 20.31 13.39
CA ASP A 247 25.26 20.73 11.97
C ASP A 247 24.37 21.97 11.80
N GLN A 248 23.34 22.07 12.63
CA GLN A 248 22.37 23.17 12.59
C GLN A 248 22.07 23.71 13.99
N VAL A 249 22.00 25.03 14.08
CA VAL A 249 21.41 25.80 15.18
C VAL A 249 20.35 26.68 14.56
N ALA A 250 19.07 26.40 14.82
CA ALA A 250 17.97 27.08 14.14
C ALA A 250 16.86 27.50 15.09
N MET A 251 15.95 28.34 14.59
CA MET A 251 14.72 28.73 15.27
C MET A 251 13.63 28.97 14.23
N VAL A 252 12.42 28.48 14.50
CA VAL A 252 11.25 28.75 13.65
C VAL A 252 10.90 30.23 13.75
N ASP A 253 10.94 30.93 12.62
CA ASP A 253 10.62 32.34 12.51
C ASP A 253 9.14 32.53 12.19
N HIS A 254 8.28 32.28 13.19
CA HIS A 254 6.84 32.55 13.11
C HIS A 254 6.51 34.00 13.48
N PRO A 255 5.30 34.51 13.17
CA PRO A 255 4.93 35.86 13.58
C PRO A 255 4.95 36.00 15.10
N GLY A 256 5.63 37.03 15.60
CA GLY A 256 5.83 37.22 17.05
C GLY A 256 6.97 36.38 17.66
N SER A 257 7.74 35.62 16.87
CA SER A 257 8.89 34.85 17.35
C SER A 257 10.00 35.73 17.94
N GLY A 258 10.16 36.95 17.42
CA GLY A 258 11.29 37.83 17.75
C GLY A 258 12.64 37.33 17.20
N PHE A 259 12.64 36.52 16.14
CA PHE A 259 13.83 35.87 15.58
C PHE A 259 15.06 36.79 15.45
N ARG A 260 14.90 37.99 14.88
CA ARG A 260 16.00 38.95 14.67
C ARG A 260 16.75 39.29 15.96
N LYS A 261 16.00 39.51 17.06
CA LYS A 261 16.57 39.78 18.39
C LYS A 261 17.40 38.60 18.88
N TYR A 262 16.89 37.38 18.76
CA TYR A 262 17.62 36.18 19.19
C TYR A 262 18.83 35.91 18.31
N ARG A 263 18.72 36.15 17.00
CA ARG A 263 19.86 35.99 16.09
C ARG A 263 21.04 36.88 16.48
N GLU A 264 20.79 38.13 16.87
CA GLU A 264 21.84 39.01 17.39
C GLU A 264 22.50 38.46 18.67
N ILE A 265 21.70 37.92 19.59
CA ILE A 265 22.21 37.31 20.84
C ILE A 265 23.13 36.12 20.50
N PHE A 266 22.73 35.24 19.58
CA PHE A 266 23.50 34.08 19.18
C PHE A 266 24.80 34.47 18.46
N ILE A 267 24.74 35.45 17.54
CA ILE A 267 25.93 35.95 16.82
C ILE A 267 26.96 36.51 17.79
N ARG A 268 26.55 37.26 18.81
CA ARG A 268 27.45 37.78 19.86
C ARG A 268 28.16 36.66 20.64
N HIS A 269 27.58 35.46 20.67
CA HIS A 269 28.16 34.28 21.31
C HIS A 269 28.89 33.34 20.32
N GLY A 270 29.09 33.76 19.07
CA GLY A 270 29.79 33.00 18.04
C GLY A 270 28.97 31.87 17.41
N LEU A 271 27.64 31.93 17.49
CA LEU A 271 26.73 30.97 16.87
C LEU A 271 25.86 31.66 15.82
N ASP A 272 25.72 31.05 14.64
CA ASP A 272 24.75 31.49 13.65
C ASP A 272 23.40 30.82 13.92
N LEU A 273 22.43 31.59 14.41
CA LEU A 273 21.05 31.14 14.53
C LEU A 273 20.37 31.24 13.16
N ARG A 274 20.18 30.10 12.51
CA ARG A 274 19.54 30.02 11.20
C ARG A 274 18.03 30.14 11.33
N PRO A 275 17.37 30.93 10.47
CA PRO A 275 15.92 30.93 10.43
C PRO A 275 15.41 29.60 9.91
N GLN A 276 14.31 29.13 10.49
CA GLN A 276 13.45 28.12 9.91
C GLN A 276 12.14 28.78 9.48
N SER A 277 11.84 28.77 8.19
CA SER A 277 10.61 29.28 7.60
C SER A 277 9.41 28.62 8.29
N PHE A 278 8.49 29.45 8.79
CA PHE A 278 7.30 28.95 9.47
C PHE A 278 6.29 28.40 8.46
N LEU A 279 5.84 27.17 8.68
CA LEU A 279 4.85 26.49 7.86
C LEU A 279 3.63 26.13 8.71
N GLY A 280 2.44 26.50 8.25
CA GLY A 280 1.18 26.23 8.95
C GLY A 280 0.43 27.50 9.38
N TYR A 281 -0.49 27.37 10.32
CA TYR A 281 -1.41 28.45 10.68
C TYR A 281 -0.93 29.30 11.85
N TRP A 282 -1.04 30.62 11.71
CA TRP A 282 -0.90 31.58 12.81
C TRP A 282 -2.01 32.63 12.73
N ASN A 283 -2.81 32.77 13.81
CA ASN A 283 -3.96 33.68 13.86
C ASN A 283 -4.90 33.58 12.63
N GLY A 284 -5.17 32.36 12.16
CA GLY A 284 -6.05 32.11 11.01
C GLY A 284 -5.41 32.32 9.63
N ARG A 285 -4.14 32.75 9.57
CA ARG A 285 -3.37 32.96 8.34
C ARG A 285 -2.42 31.78 8.09
N LEU A 286 -2.37 31.28 6.86
CA LEU A 286 -1.50 30.16 6.45
C LEU A 286 -0.13 30.70 6.00
N TYR A 287 0.94 30.13 6.53
CA TYR A 287 2.33 30.47 6.21
C TYR A 287 3.02 29.32 5.46
N PRO A 288 3.97 29.61 4.54
CA PRO A 288 4.57 30.90 4.31
C PRO A 288 3.60 31.83 3.57
N ASP A 289 3.58 33.09 3.98
CA ASP A 289 2.76 34.10 3.36
C ASP A 289 3.66 35.09 2.62
N PRO A 290 3.57 35.17 1.27
CA PRO A 290 4.38 36.09 0.47
C PRO A 290 4.21 37.57 0.84
N GLU A 291 3.07 37.95 1.40
CA GLU A 291 2.74 39.33 1.76
C GLU A 291 3.20 39.68 3.20
N ASP A 292 3.70 38.69 3.96
CA ASP A 292 4.23 38.93 5.30
C ASP A 292 5.76 39.00 5.29
N HIS A 293 6.29 40.22 5.22
CA HIS A 293 7.74 40.48 5.25
C HIS A 293 8.33 40.53 6.68
N THR A 294 7.53 40.23 7.70
CA THR A 294 8.00 40.26 9.10
C THR A 294 8.70 38.98 9.50
N VAL A 295 8.43 37.88 8.79
CA VAL A 295 9.01 36.56 9.00
C VAL A 295 9.90 36.14 7.82
N THR A 296 10.79 35.18 8.07
CA THR A 296 11.59 34.56 7.02
C THR A 296 10.69 33.79 6.07
N ASN A 297 10.81 34.12 4.79
CA ASN A 297 10.12 33.47 3.68
C ASN A 297 11.14 33.26 2.55
N ASP A 298 11.96 32.21 2.68
CA ASP A 298 12.97 31.86 1.68
C ASP A 298 12.54 30.57 0.94
N PRO A 299 12.13 30.65 -0.34
CA PRO A 299 11.76 29.48 -1.13
C PRO A 299 12.84 28.41 -1.25
N ARG A 300 14.12 28.79 -1.09
CA ARG A 300 15.24 27.83 -1.07
C ARG A 300 15.28 27.01 0.22
N GLU A 301 14.64 27.52 1.27
CA GLU A 301 14.61 26.91 2.59
C GLU A 301 13.37 26.03 2.76
N HIS A 302 12.17 26.58 2.50
CA HIS A 302 10.93 25.82 2.65
C HIS A 302 10.54 24.99 1.42
N GLY A 303 11.18 25.20 0.26
CA GLY A 303 10.99 24.38 -0.94
C GLY A 303 9.59 24.42 -1.57
N ILE A 304 8.76 25.42 -1.22
CA ILE A 304 7.42 25.57 -1.80
C ILE A 304 7.57 26.36 -3.10
N THR A 305 7.33 25.65 -4.21
CA THR A 305 7.46 26.18 -5.57
C THR A 305 6.11 26.51 -6.22
N ASP A 306 5.01 25.98 -5.68
CA ASP A 306 3.64 26.23 -6.14
C ASP A 306 2.76 26.61 -4.94
N MET A 307 2.58 27.92 -4.72
CA MET A 307 1.79 28.45 -3.62
C MET A 307 0.30 28.12 -3.72
N LYS A 308 -0.23 27.94 -4.94
CA LYS A 308 -1.64 27.58 -5.12
C LYS A 308 -1.87 26.14 -4.68
N LEU A 309 -1.02 25.21 -5.13
CA LEU A 309 -1.07 23.81 -4.71
C LEU A 309 -0.85 23.67 -3.21
N TYR A 310 0.04 24.48 -2.64
CA TYR A 310 0.25 24.56 -1.19
C TYR A 310 -1.03 24.97 -0.45
N GLN A 311 -1.70 26.03 -0.88
CA GLN A 311 -2.96 26.47 -0.27
C GLN A 311 -4.07 25.41 -0.42
N GLU A 312 -4.15 24.73 -1.56
CA GLU A 312 -5.16 23.69 -1.80
C GLU A 312 -4.93 22.44 -0.94
N GLY A 313 -3.67 21.98 -0.81
CA GLY A 313 -3.36 20.71 -0.15
C GLY A 313 -3.15 20.79 1.35
N PHE A 314 -2.83 21.97 1.89
CA PHE A 314 -2.27 22.13 3.23
C PHE A 314 -3.04 23.15 4.09
N SER A 315 -4.21 23.56 3.64
CA SER A 315 -5.05 24.54 4.34
C SER A 315 -5.92 23.96 5.47
N ALA A 316 -5.96 22.63 5.62
CA ALA A 316 -6.82 21.93 6.57
C ALA A 316 -8.30 22.35 6.47
N ARG A 317 -8.80 22.61 5.25
CA ARG A 317 -10.17 23.10 5.00
C ARG A 317 -11.13 22.03 4.54
N SER A 318 -10.77 21.27 3.52
CA SER A 318 -11.62 20.24 2.94
C SER A 318 -10.79 19.06 2.47
N ARG A 319 -11.34 17.85 2.58
CA ARG A 319 -10.73 16.63 2.04
C ARG A 319 -11.19 16.43 0.61
N ARG A 320 -10.28 15.98 -0.25
CA ARG A 320 -10.61 15.49 -1.59
C ARG A 320 -9.65 14.39 -2.01
N PRO A 321 -10.10 13.45 -2.86
CA PRO A 321 -9.23 12.41 -3.38
C PRO A 321 -8.17 12.97 -4.34
N MET A 322 -6.93 12.52 -4.18
CA MET A 322 -5.78 12.83 -5.02
C MET A 322 -4.84 11.62 -5.11
N TYR A 323 -4.06 11.58 -6.19
CA TYR A 323 -2.91 10.69 -6.26
C TYR A 323 -1.71 11.46 -5.70
N CYS A 324 -1.11 10.94 -4.62
CA CYS A 324 0.07 11.50 -3.98
C CYS A 324 1.28 10.60 -4.22
N ARG A 325 2.33 11.11 -4.85
CA ARG A 325 3.61 10.43 -4.93
C ARG A 325 4.59 11.10 -3.98
N THR A 326 5.25 10.28 -3.19
CA THR A 326 6.14 10.73 -2.12
C THR A 326 7.20 9.67 -1.86
N ARG A 327 8.38 10.11 -1.39
CA ARG A 327 9.49 9.22 -1.00
C ARG A 327 9.78 9.34 0.49
N ARG A 328 8.73 9.51 1.30
CA ARG A 328 8.83 9.45 2.75
C ARG A 328 8.73 8.00 3.20
N PHE A 329 9.72 7.59 3.97
CA PHE A 329 9.69 6.36 4.74
C PHE A 329 9.67 6.76 6.22
N LEU A 330 8.47 6.91 6.77
CA LEU A 330 8.28 7.36 8.15
C LEU A 330 7.92 6.15 9.01
N ILE A 331 8.65 5.95 10.09
CA ILE A 331 8.46 4.84 11.02
C ILE A 331 7.96 5.43 12.33
N GLY A 332 6.74 5.06 12.72
CA GLY A 332 6.09 5.52 13.94
C GLY A 332 6.66 4.87 15.21
N PRO A 333 6.31 5.41 16.40
CA PRO A 333 6.75 4.87 17.69
C PRO A 333 6.41 3.39 17.92
N ASP A 334 5.37 2.91 17.24
CA ASP A 334 4.81 1.56 17.32
C ASP A 334 5.32 0.61 16.23
N GLY A 335 6.23 1.07 15.35
CA GLY A 335 6.77 0.28 14.24
C GLY A 335 5.93 0.33 12.96
N LEU A 336 4.77 0.99 12.99
CA LEU A 336 3.96 1.23 11.80
C LEU A 336 4.67 2.18 10.82
N VAL A 337 4.48 1.93 9.53
CA VAL A 337 5.10 2.69 8.46
C VAL A 337 4.10 3.60 7.78
N TYR A 338 4.51 4.84 7.51
CA TYR A 338 3.70 5.86 6.86
C TYR A 338 4.46 6.52 5.70
N ASN A 339 3.71 6.95 4.70
CA ASN A 339 4.21 7.69 3.53
C ASN A 339 3.99 9.22 3.63
N CYS A 340 3.32 9.72 4.69
CA CYS A 340 3.04 11.13 4.90
C CYS A 340 3.02 11.47 6.40
N HIS A 341 3.50 12.67 6.76
CA HIS A 341 3.52 13.11 8.15
C HIS A 341 2.12 13.33 8.72
N TYR A 342 1.14 13.74 7.90
CA TYR A 342 -0.25 13.85 8.37
C TYR A 342 -0.79 12.49 8.83
N HIS A 343 -0.58 11.43 8.04
CA HIS A 343 -1.01 10.07 8.37
C HIS A 343 -0.30 9.52 9.61
N LEU A 344 1.00 9.78 9.75
CA LEU A 344 1.75 9.46 10.96
C LEU A 344 1.18 10.17 12.20
N TYR A 345 1.03 11.49 12.16
CA TYR A 345 0.60 12.29 13.31
C TYR A 345 -0.87 12.07 13.68
N SER A 346 -1.71 11.70 12.70
CA SER A 346 -3.10 11.32 12.95
C SER A 346 -3.29 9.82 13.20
N ARG A 347 -2.23 9.02 13.03
CA ARG A 347 -2.22 7.55 13.05
C ARG A 347 -3.29 6.94 12.13
N ARG A 348 -3.44 7.51 10.92
CA ARG A 348 -4.37 7.05 9.88
C ARG A 348 -3.62 6.31 8.78
N SER A 349 -4.25 5.30 8.19
CA SER A 349 -3.80 4.63 6.96
C SER A 349 -2.31 4.27 6.93
N PRO A 350 -1.80 3.50 7.92
CA PRO A 350 -0.44 2.95 7.82
C PRO A 350 -0.31 2.10 6.56
N ILE A 351 0.86 2.17 5.92
CA ILE A 351 1.17 1.41 4.69
C ILE A 351 2.01 0.15 4.98
N GLY A 352 2.14 -0.20 6.25
CA GLY A 352 2.85 -1.39 6.70
C GLY A 352 3.23 -1.38 8.17
N ASP A 353 3.84 -2.47 8.59
CA ASP A 353 4.34 -2.72 9.93
C ASP A 353 5.73 -3.39 9.86
N LEU A 354 6.74 -2.75 10.43
CA LEU A 354 8.11 -3.31 10.43
C LEU A 354 8.32 -4.35 11.54
N THR A 355 7.42 -4.47 12.50
CA THR A 355 7.53 -5.46 13.58
C THR A 355 7.34 -6.88 13.04
N ASN A 356 6.51 -7.04 12.00
CA ASN A 356 6.26 -8.30 11.30
C ASN A 356 6.87 -8.35 9.87
N GLY A 357 7.38 -7.22 9.35
CA GLY A 357 8.05 -7.14 8.05
C GLY A 357 7.12 -6.90 6.86
N GLU A 358 5.84 -6.61 7.11
CA GLU A 358 4.82 -6.36 6.09
C GLU A 358 4.76 -4.88 5.74
N VAL A 359 5.59 -4.44 4.79
CA VAL A 359 5.65 -3.02 4.38
C VAL A 359 5.47 -2.85 2.87
N SER A 360 4.54 -1.97 2.48
CA SER A 360 4.22 -1.66 1.08
C SER A 360 4.62 -0.22 0.72
N LEU A 361 5.93 0.05 0.60
CA LEU A 361 6.39 1.29 -0.03
C LEU A 361 6.22 1.19 -1.55
N ARG A 362 5.53 2.16 -2.14
CA ARG A 362 5.35 2.34 -3.58
C ARG A 362 6.26 3.48 -4.07
N GLU A 363 6.93 3.27 -5.20
CA GLU A 363 7.71 4.33 -5.88
C GLU A 363 6.81 5.29 -6.67
N ASP A 364 5.61 4.83 -7.01
CA ASP A 364 4.62 5.56 -7.77
C ASP A 364 3.59 6.27 -6.86
N TYR A 365 2.42 6.62 -7.39
CA TYR A 365 1.39 7.31 -6.65
C TYR A 365 0.64 6.39 -5.67
N TYR A 366 0.37 6.92 -4.48
CA TYR A 366 -0.62 6.43 -3.54
C TYR A 366 -1.95 7.14 -3.80
N TYR A 367 -3.06 6.42 -3.71
CA TYR A 367 -4.38 7.04 -3.59
C TYR A 367 -4.51 7.64 -2.19
N CYS A 368 -4.98 8.88 -2.09
CA CYS A 368 -5.13 9.61 -0.84
C CYS A 368 -6.42 10.41 -0.84
N GLU A 369 -7.28 10.19 0.16
CA GLU A 369 -8.53 10.93 0.35
C GLU A 369 -8.37 12.17 1.22
N ASP A 370 -7.22 12.31 1.89
CA ASP A 370 -6.94 13.35 2.87
C ASP A 370 -6.26 14.59 2.26
N PHE A 371 -6.17 14.70 0.93
CA PHE A 371 -5.61 15.93 0.34
C PHE A 371 -6.44 17.14 0.75
N GLY A 372 -5.75 18.20 1.16
CA GLY A 372 -6.32 19.36 1.84
C GLY A 372 -5.97 19.40 3.33
N PHE A 373 -5.58 18.27 3.92
CA PHE A 373 -5.03 18.16 5.27
C PHE A 373 -3.56 17.70 5.28
N CYS A 374 -2.87 17.81 4.14
CA CYS A 374 -1.47 17.42 4.04
C CYS A 374 -0.59 18.21 5.03
N ASN A 375 0.52 17.62 5.46
CA ASN A 375 1.45 18.28 6.36
C ASN A 375 2.51 19.09 5.58
N PRO A 376 2.66 20.41 5.77
CA PRO A 376 3.54 21.27 4.98
C PRO A 376 4.98 20.81 4.83
N CYS A 377 5.54 20.06 5.79
CA CYS A 377 6.90 19.53 5.67
C CYS A 377 7.07 18.50 4.53
N ASP A 378 5.97 17.97 4.00
CA ASP A 378 6.00 17.07 2.86
C ASP A 378 6.13 17.80 1.52
N PHE A 379 5.72 19.07 1.43
CA PHE A 379 5.57 19.81 0.16
C PHE A 379 6.78 19.71 -0.79
N PRO A 380 8.03 19.93 -0.35
CA PRO A 380 9.17 19.99 -1.27
C PRO A 380 9.43 18.68 -2.05
N HIS A 381 8.88 17.57 -1.57
CA HIS A 381 9.17 16.23 -2.07
C HIS A 381 7.91 15.40 -2.33
N VAL A 382 6.76 16.06 -2.49
CA VAL A 382 5.51 15.44 -2.93
C VAL A 382 5.16 15.89 -4.34
N SER A 383 4.59 14.98 -5.11
CA SER A 383 3.92 15.31 -6.35
C SER A 383 2.47 14.89 -6.20
N PHE A 384 1.57 15.83 -6.46
CA PHE A 384 0.16 15.51 -6.52
C PHE A 384 -0.23 15.43 -7.99
N LYS A 385 -0.98 14.38 -8.31
CA LYS A 385 -1.86 14.41 -9.46
C LYS A 385 -3.25 14.58 -8.91
N PRO A 386 -4.07 15.50 -9.46
CA PRO A 386 -5.49 15.35 -9.28
C PRO A 386 -5.82 13.89 -9.52
N VAL A 387 -6.71 13.38 -8.70
CA VAL A 387 -7.53 12.29 -9.18
C VAL A 387 -8.26 12.89 -10.37
N GLU A 388 -7.62 12.81 -11.54
CA GLU A 388 -8.10 13.48 -12.72
C GLU A 388 -9.50 12.92 -12.91
N GLY A 389 -10.45 13.79 -13.20
CA GLY A 389 -11.60 13.44 -14.05
C GLY A 389 -11.18 12.97 -15.46
N LYS A 390 -10.00 12.32 -15.58
CA LYS A 390 -9.49 11.54 -16.69
C LYS A 390 -8.95 10.15 -16.29
N ASN A 391 -8.82 9.84 -14.99
CA ASN A 391 -8.82 8.44 -14.50
C ASN A 391 -10.06 8.09 -13.66
N TYR A 392 -10.87 9.09 -13.30
CA TYR A 392 -12.34 8.98 -13.22
C TYR A 392 -13.02 9.49 -14.51
N GLY A 393 -12.22 9.88 -15.50
CA GLY A 393 -12.59 9.95 -16.91
C GLY A 393 -11.94 8.84 -17.71
N VAL A 394 -11.79 7.65 -17.12
CA VAL A 394 -12.10 6.47 -17.92
C VAL A 394 -13.61 6.56 -18.15
N PHE A 395 -14.02 7.21 -19.23
CA PHE A 395 -15.35 6.92 -19.74
C PHE A 395 -15.36 5.41 -19.94
N ILE A 396 -16.28 4.74 -19.27
CA ILE A 396 -16.80 3.48 -19.79
C ILE A 396 -17.21 3.85 -21.21
N ASP A 397 -16.39 3.41 -22.17
CA ASP A 397 -16.61 3.72 -23.57
C ASP A 397 -17.80 2.85 -23.97
N VAL A 398 -19.01 3.34 -23.68
CA VAL A 398 -20.26 2.61 -23.89
C VAL A 398 -20.40 2.21 -25.35
N SER A 399 -19.72 2.93 -26.27
CA SER A 399 -19.66 2.57 -27.68
C SER A 399 -18.96 1.23 -27.96
N ARG A 400 -18.13 0.73 -27.03
CA ARG A 400 -17.54 -0.61 -27.09
C ARG A 400 -18.54 -1.72 -26.80
N TYR A 401 -19.63 -1.45 -26.09
CA TYR A 401 -20.69 -2.42 -25.85
C TYR A 401 -21.65 -2.48 -27.05
N ASP A 402 -21.09 -2.87 -28.19
CA ASP A 402 -21.77 -2.98 -29.46
C ASP A 402 -22.04 -4.46 -29.82
N ARG A 403 -22.55 -4.68 -31.03
CA ARG A 403 -22.76 -6.02 -31.60
C ARG A 403 -21.50 -6.90 -31.52
N SER A 404 -20.32 -6.35 -31.76
CA SER A 404 -19.07 -7.10 -31.81
C SER A 404 -18.68 -7.60 -30.42
N TYR A 405 -18.84 -6.77 -29.40
CA TYR A 405 -18.61 -7.15 -28.00
C TYR A 405 -19.53 -8.30 -27.61
N PHE A 406 -20.85 -8.12 -27.68
CA PHE A 406 -21.82 -9.14 -27.25
C PHE A 406 -21.77 -10.41 -28.10
N TRP A 407 -21.42 -10.31 -29.38
CA TRP A 407 -21.21 -11.50 -30.22
C TRP A 407 -19.99 -12.31 -29.79
N LYS A 408 -18.91 -11.65 -29.33
CA LYS A 408 -17.70 -12.33 -28.86
C LYS A 408 -17.85 -12.88 -27.44
N SER A 409 -18.39 -12.07 -26.52
CA SER A 409 -18.52 -12.41 -25.10
C SER A 409 -19.68 -13.36 -24.84
N GLU A 410 -20.88 -13.06 -25.33
CA GLU A 410 -22.10 -13.74 -24.87
C GLU A 410 -22.59 -14.87 -25.78
N ARG A 411 -22.16 -14.92 -27.05
CA ARG A 411 -22.54 -16.05 -27.92
C ARG A 411 -22.11 -17.39 -27.33
N ARG A 412 -20.93 -17.43 -26.68
CA ARG A 412 -20.31 -18.63 -26.11
C ARG A 412 -20.83 -18.94 -24.70
N THR A 413 -21.27 -17.93 -23.94
CA THR A 413 -21.66 -18.08 -22.53
C THR A 413 -23.17 -18.19 -22.31
N ARG A 414 -24.02 -17.98 -23.32
CA ARG A 414 -25.49 -18.04 -23.20
C ARG A 414 -26.07 -19.28 -22.48
N TYR A 415 -25.41 -20.44 -22.60
CA TYR A 415 -25.83 -21.69 -21.94
C TYR A 415 -25.27 -21.85 -20.52
N VAL A 416 -24.22 -21.11 -20.17
CA VAL A 416 -23.63 -21.04 -18.84
C VAL A 416 -24.62 -20.43 -17.84
N PHE A 417 -25.50 -19.52 -18.29
CA PHE A 417 -26.50 -18.90 -17.43
C PHE A 417 -27.65 -19.84 -17.00
N GLN A 418 -27.87 -20.98 -17.68
CA GLN A 418 -28.91 -21.93 -17.28
C GLN A 418 -28.62 -22.58 -15.91
N PRO A 419 -27.46 -23.24 -15.71
CA PRO A 419 -27.12 -23.80 -14.40
C PRO A 419 -26.99 -22.70 -13.33
N MET A 420 -26.53 -21.49 -13.69
CA MET A 420 -26.53 -20.33 -12.79
C MET A 420 -27.94 -19.99 -12.30
N ALA A 421 -28.90 -19.80 -13.21
CA ALA A 421 -30.29 -19.49 -12.85
C ALA A 421 -30.92 -20.60 -11.99
N ARG A 422 -30.62 -21.87 -12.30
CA ARG A 422 -31.08 -23.01 -11.49
C ARG A 422 -30.50 -22.97 -10.09
N PHE A 423 -29.20 -22.71 -9.95
CA PHE A 423 -28.54 -22.55 -8.67
C PHE A 423 -29.14 -21.39 -7.88
N LEU A 424 -29.25 -20.19 -8.47
CA LEU A 424 -29.80 -19.02 -7.78
C LEU A 424 -31.22 -19.27 -7.29
N LYS A 425 -32.08 -19.89 -8.11
CA LYS A 425 -33.44 -20.26 -7.71
C LYS A 425 -33.45 -21.27 -6.56
N ALA A 426 -32.61 -22.30 -6.62
CA ALA A 426 -32.58 -23.35 -5.61
C ALA A 426 -32.02 -22.85 -4.26
N THR A 427 -30.97 -22.04 -4.30
CA THR A 427 -30.23 -21.58 -3.12
C THR A 427 -30.93 -20.41 -2.42
N PHE A 428 -31.34 -19.39 -3.18
CA PHE A 428 -31.89 -18.16 -2.60
C PHE A 428 -33.42 -18.11 -2.60
N GLN A 429 -34.08 -18.97 -3.37
CA GLN A 429 -35.54 -19.02 -3.53
C GLN A 429 -36.20 -17.63 -3.74
N PRO A 430 -35.63 -16.74 -4.58
CA PRO A 430 -36.14 -15.39 -4.72
C PRO A 430 -37.49 -15.39 -5.47
N LYS A 431 -38.41 -14.50 -5.08
CA LYS A 431 -39.58 -14.17 -5.89
C LYS A 431 -39.21 -13.15 -6.95
N ARG A 432 -38.47 -12.11 -6.55
CA ARG A 432 -38.03 -11.00 -7.43
C ARG A 432 -36.52 -10.90 -7.48
N VAL A 433 -35.98 -10.79 -8.70
CA VAL A 433 -34.55 -10.62 -8.95
C VAL A 433 -34.29 -9.38 -9.80
N LEU A 434 -33.26 -8.61 -9.44
CA LEU A 434 -32.69 -7.58 -10.29
C LEU A 434 -31.28 -7.97 -10.72
N ASP A 435 -31.03 -8.03 -12.02
CA ASP A 435 -29.70 -8.23 -12.59
C ASP A 435 -29.10 -6.89 -13.03
N ALA A 436 -28.08 -6.43 -12.30
CA ALA A 436 -27.37 -5.18 -12.54
C ALA A 436 -26.25 -5.40 -13.55
N GLY A 437 -26.29 -4.69 -14.69
CA GLY A 437 -25.40 -4.94 -15.83
C GLY A 437 -25.77 -6.23 -16.56
N CYS A 438 -27.04 -6.37 -16.94
CA CYS A 438 -27.59 -7.64 -17.41
C CYS A 438 -27.15 -8.08 -18.82
N GLY A 439 -26.39 -7.26 -19.55
CA GLY A 439 -25.99 -7.55 -20.94
C GLY A 439 -27.20 -7.87 -21.82
N MET A 440 -27.13 -8.96 -22.60
CA MET A 440 -28.26 -9.40 -23.44
C MET A 440 -29.38 -10.14 -22.66
N GLY A 441 -29.32 -10.12 -21.32
CA GLY A 441 -30.36 -10.61 -20.41
C GLY A 441 -30.54 -12.12 -20.39
N PHE A 442 -29.49 -12.90 -20.67
CA PHE A 442 -29.57 -14.36 -20.68
C PHE A 442 -29.90 -14.96 -19.31
N LEU A 443 -29.38 -14.38 -18.22
CA LEU A 443 -29.74 -14.81 -16.86
C LEU A 443 -31.23 -14.57 -16.58
N ILE A 444 -31.74 -13.39 -16.94
CA ILE A 444 -33.14 -12.99 -16.76
C ILE A 444 -34.07 -13.94 -17.53
N LYS A 445 -33.72 -14.32 -18.77
CA LYS A 445 -34.48 -15.30 -19.57
C LYS A 445 -34.65 -16.62 -18.82
N TRP A 446 -33.55 -17.18 -18.32
CA TRP A 446 -33.59 -18.45 -17.60
C TRP A 446 -34.32 -18.37 -16.27
N LEU A 447 -34.13 -17.30 -15.51
CA LEU A 447 -34.86 -17.06 -14.26
C LEU A 447 -36.37 -17.00 -14.51
N ARG A 448 -36.80 -16.31 -15.57
CA ARG A 448 -38.21 -16.23 -15.98
C ARG A 448 -38.77 -17.55 -16.48
N GLU A 449 -37.99 -18.31 -17.24
CA GLU A 449 -38.39 -19.67 -17.65
C GLU A 449 -38.54 -20.60 -16.44
N TYR A 450 -37.81 -20.33 -15.36
CA TYR A 450 -37.99 -20.97 -14.07
C TYR A 450 -39.02 -20.30 -13.16
N GLY A 451 -39.83 -19.36 -13.66
CA GLY A 451 -40.94 -18.76 -12.93
C GLY A 451 -40.55 -17.72 -11.87
N VAL A 452 -39.35 -17.15 -11.97
CA VAL A 452 -38.89 -16.04 -11.11
C VAL A 452 -39.22 -14.69 -11.78
N GLU A 453 -39.71 -13.72 -11.02
CA GLU A 453 -39.94 -12.35 -11.50
C GLU A 453 -38.59 -11.62 -11.65
N ALA A 454 -37.91 -11.82 -12.77
CA ALA A 454 -36.62 -11.20 -13.03
C ALA A 454 -36.72 -9.92 -13.86
N TYR A 455 -35.91 -8.94 -13.49
CA TYR A 455 -35.72 -7.63 -14.10
C TYR A 455 -34.22 -7.39 -14.30
N GLY A 456 -33.86 -6.44 -15.14
CA GLY A 456 -32.46 -6.04 -15.25
C GLY A 456 -32.27 -4.67 -15.85
N PHE A 457 -31.05 -4.17 -15.73
CA PHE A 457 -30.66 -2.95 -16.42
C PHE A 457 -29.23 -3.05 -16.94
N ASP A 458 -28.98 -2.32 -18.02
CA ASP A 458 -27.64 -2.23 -18.60
C ASP A 458 -27.39 -0.82 -19.14
N ILE A 459 -26.12 -0.39 -19.11
CA ILE A 459 -25.72 0.91 -19.64
C ILE A 459 -25.77 0.94 -21.18
N SER A 460 -25.59 -0.23 -21.81
CA SER A 460 -25.58 -0.39 -23.26
C SER A 460 -26.99 -0.28 -23.84
N SER A 461 -27.20 0.78 -24.63
CA SER A 461 -28.41 0.90 -25.44
C SER A 461 -28.53 -0.21 -26.48
N TYR A 462 -27.40 -0.78 -26.94
CA TYR A 462 -27.41 -1.89 -27.88
C TYR A 462 -28.01 -3.13 -27.21
N ALA A 463 -27.52 -3.47 -26.01
CA ALA A 463 -27.99 -4.63 -25.27
C ALA A 463 -29.51 -4.60 -25.11
N VAL A 464 -30.04 -3.56 -24.47
CA VAL A 464 -31.47 -3.40 -24.16
C VAL A 464 -32.37 -3.45 -25.42
N LYS A 465 -31.92 -2.87 -26.54
CA LYS A 465 -32.71 -2.83 -27.78
C LYS A 465 -32.74 -4.17 -28.52
N HIS A 466 -31.62 -4.89 -28.52
CA HIS A 466 -31.40 -6.07 -29.36
C HIS A 466 -31.62 -7.41 -28.61
N VAL A 467 -32.03 -7.41 -27.34
CA VAL A 467 -32.27 -8.65 -26.56
C VAL A 467 -33.27 -9.62 -27.20
N SER A 468 -34.19 -9.11 -28.02
CA SER A 468 -35.27 -9.86 -28.67
C SER A 468 -34.96 -10.20 -30.14
N ASP A 469 -33.76 -9.88 -30.64
CA ASP A 469 -33.35 -10.27 -31.98
C ASP A 469 -33.07 -11.78 -32.02
N GLU A 470 -33.37 -12.42 -33.16
CA GLU A 470 -33.24 -13.87 -33.38
C GLU A 470 -31.95 -14.52 -32.82
N PRO A 471 -30.72 -13.96 -33.05
CA PRO A 471 -29.50 -14.57 -32.52
C PRO A 471 -29.41 -14.60 -30.98
N TYR A 472 -30.25 -13.84 -30.28
CA TYR A 472 -30.24 -13.69 -28.82
C TYR A 472 -31.52 -14.21 -28.14
N LEU A 473 -32.55 -14.62 -28.88
CA LEU A 473 -33.79 -15.22 -28.32
C LEU A 473 -33.57 -16.59 -27.66
N THR A 474 -32.45 -17.25 -27.94
CA THR A 474 -32.11 -18.55 -27.38
C THR A 474 -31.13 -18.38 -26.22
N PRO A 475 -31.47 -18.81 -25.00
CA PRO A 475 -32.53 -19.80 -24.66
C PRO A 475 -33.89 -19.19 -24.25
N GLY A 476 -34.98 -19.90 -24.53
CA GLY A 476 -36.29 -19.65 -23.91
C GLY A 476 -37.34 -18.93 -24.76
N LYS A 477 -36.99 -18.26 -25.88
CA LYS A 477 -37.94 -17.49 -26.74
C LYS A 477 -38.82 -16.45 -26.01
N VAL A 478 -38.57 -16.19 -24.72
CA VAL A 478 -39.29 -15.18 -23.93
C VAL A 478 -38.77 -13.79 -24.33
N ASP A 479 -39.68 -12.90 -24.74
CA ASP A 479 -39.33 -11.50 -24.93
C ASP A 479 -39.19 -10.83 -23.56
N ILE A 480 -37.94 -10.54 -23.20
CA ILE A 480 -37.62 -9.92 -21.91
C ILE A 480 -37.51 -8.40 -21.98
N ARG A 481 -37.61 -7.79 -23.17
CA ARG A 481 -37.46 -6.34 -23.34
C ARG A 481 -38.36 -5.52 -22.39
N PRO A 482 -39.62 -5.90 -22.10
CA PRO A 482 -40.46 -5.18 -21.14
C PRO A 482 -39.93 -5.16 -19.69
N TYR A 483 -38.96 -6.00 -19.36
CA TYR A 483 -38.38 -6.13 -18.01
C TYR A 483 -36.98 -5.54 -17.91
N LEU A 484 -36.50 -4.86 -18.96
CA LEU A 484 -35.19 -4.23 -19.00
C LEU A 484 -35.29 -2.72 -18.97
N LEU A 485 -34.33 -2.10 -18.28
CA LEU A 485 -34.13 -0.66 -18.25
C LEU A 485 -32.74 -0.32 -18.82
N GLN A 486 -32.65 0.75 -19.63
CA GLN A 486 -31.35 1.34 -19.91
C GLN A 486 -30.99 2.28 -18.74
N ALA A 487 -30.01 1.89 -17.93
CA ALA A 487 -29.55 2.67 -16.79
C ALA A 487 -28.07 2.42 -16.50
N GLU A 488 -27.47 3.32 -15.73
CA GLU A 488 -26.07 3.22 -15.32
C GLU A 488 -26.01 2.88 -13.82
N LEU A 489 -25.22 1.85 -13.49
CA LEU A 489 -24.98 1.47 -12.09
C LEU A 489 -24.24 2.60 -11.37
N GLY A 490 -24.72 2.95 -10.17
CA GLY A 490 -24.22 4.11 -9.40
C GLY A 490 -25.01 5.41 -9.63
N LYS A 491 -26.06 5.37 -10.47
CA LYS A 491 -27.11 6.40 -10.52
C LYS A 491 -28.40 5.90 -9.87
N PRO A 492 -29.28 6.79 -9.37
CA PRO A 492 -30.55 6.38 -8.78
C PRO A 492 -31.38 5.55 -9.76
N LEU A 493 -31.72 4.33 -9.36
CA LEU A 493 -32.61 3.43 -10.08
C LEU A 493 -34.07 3.75 -9.71
N PRO A 494 -35.03 3.58 -10.64
CA PRO A 494 -36.44 3.87 -10.41
C PRO A 494 -37.16 2.76 -9.60
N TYR A 495 -36.47 2.19 -8.62
CA TYR A 495 -36.99 1.15 -7.72
C TYR A 495 -37.04 1.69 -6.29
N LYS A 496 -38.04 1.25 -5.54
CA LYS A 496 -38.12 1.54 -4.11
C LYS A 496 -37.08 0.71 -3.36
N ASP A 497 -36.79 1.12 -2.14
CA ASP A 497 -35.96 0.33 -1.23
C ASP A 497 -36.56 -1.07 -1.06
N ASP A 498 -35.71 -2.07 -0.90
CA ASP A 498 -36.11 -3.45 -0.60
C ASP A 498 -37.07 -4.09 -1.62
N THR A 499 -37.00 -3.66 -2.89
CA THR A 499 -37.89 -4.17 -3.95
C THR A 499 -37.59 -5.62 -4.36
N PHE A 500 -36.31 -6.03 -4.28
CA PHE A 500 -35.84 -7.32 -4.80
C PHE A 500 -35.34 -8.22 -3.68
N ASP A 501 -35.67 -9.52 -3.74
CA ASP A 501 -35.19 -10.50 -2.75
C ASP A 501 -33.71 -10.82 -2.96
N LEU A 502 -33.29 -10.78 -4.22
CA LEU A 502 -31.92 -11.04 -4.67
C LEU A 502 -31.54 -10.03 -5.75
N VAL A 503 -30.37 -9.44 -5.60
CA VAL A 503 -29.74 -8.62 -6.63
C VAL A 503 -28.51 -9.37 -7.16
N THR A 504 -28.37 -9.51 -8.47
CA THR A 504 -27.20 -10.09 -9.12
C THR A 504 -26.38 -9.03 -9.84
N SER A 505 -25.06 -9.19 -9.90
CA SER A 505 -24.17 -8.34 -10.70
C SER A 505 -22.96 -9.16 -11.17
N LEU A 506 -22.91 -9.49 -12.45
CA LEU A 506 -21.93 -10.45 -12.99
C LEU A 506 -20.98 -9.77 -13.98
N ASP A 507 -19.67 -9.79 -13.70
CA ASP A 507 -18.62 -9.19 -14.53
C ASP A 507 -18.92 -7.70 -14.85
N VAL A 508 -19.24 -6.91 -13.80
CA VAL A 508 -19.59 -5.48 -13.91
C VAL A 508 -18.63 -4.59 -13.15
N PHE A 509 -18.32 -4.92 -11.89
CA PHE A 509 -17.64 -4.01 -10.97
C PHE A 509 -16.19 -3.72 -11.40
N GLU A 510 -15.55 -4.65 -12.12
CA GLU A 510 -14.24 -4.46 -12.72
C GLU A 510 -14.23 -3.42 -13.84
N HIS A 511 -15.38 -3.10 -14.43
CA HIS A 511 -15.55 -2.06 -15.44
C HIS A 511 -15.86 -0.70 -14.83
N LEU A 512 -16.10 -0.64 -13.53
CA LEU A 512 -16.40 0.59 -12.82
C LEU A 512 -15.13 1.23 -12.28
N THR A 513 -15.15 2.56 -12.18
CA THR A 513 -14.23 3.26 -11.27
C THR A 513 -14.58 2.92 -9.81
N VAL A 514 -13.64 3.07 -8.88
CA VAL A 514 -13.90 2.82 -7.45
C VAL A 514 -15.08 3.63 -6.93
N GLU A 515 -15.21 4.90 -7.31
CA GLU A 515 -16.35 5.77 -6.95
C GLU A 515 -17.68 5.26 -7.52
N GLN A 516 -17.69 4.77 -8.77
CA GLN A 516 -18.88 4.14 -9.34
C GLN A 516 -19.20 2.81 -8.64
N ALA A 517 -18.19 2.03 -8.24
CA ALA A 517 -18.38 0.81 -7.47
C ALA A 517 -18.98 1.08 -6.09
N ILE A 518 -18.51 2.12 -5.37
CA ILE A 518 -19.08 2.54 -4.08
C ILE A 518 -20.56 2.94 -4.25
N ARG A 519 -20.85 3.86 -5.18
CA ARG A 519 -22.24 4.28 -5.44
C ARG A 519 -23.09 3.12 -5.93
N GLY A 520 -22.51 2.24 -6.73
CA GLY A 520 -23.12 1.04 -7.24
C GLY A 520 -23.57 0.12 -6.11
N ILE A 521 -22.65 -0.28 -5.24
CA ILE A 521 -22.96 -1.21 -4.15
C ILE A 521 -23.97 -0.62 -3.16
N GLN A 522 -23.91 0.69 -2.88
CA GLN A 522 -24.90 1.39 -2.05
C GLN A 522 -26.29 1.36 -2.68
N GLU A 523 -26.39 1.55 -3.99
CA GLU A 523 -27.66 1.48 -4.70
C GLU A 523 -28.19 0.04 -4.78
N LEU A 524 -27.30 -0.97 -4.94
CA LEU A 524 -27.68 -2.39 -4.88
C LEU A 524 -28.15 -2.79 -3.47
N GLU A 525 -27.47 -2.32 -2.41
CA GLU A 525 -27.90 -2.47 -1.02
C GLU A 525 -29.28 -1.84 -0.80
N ARG A 526 -29.51 -0.63 -1.33
CA ARG A 526 -30.79 0.06 -1.18
C ARG A 526 -31.95 -0.76 -1.75
N VAL A 527 -31.80 -1.28 -2.96
CA VAL A 527 -32.90 -1.98 -3.67
C VAL A 527 -33.03 -3.47 -3.31
N THR A 528 -32.00 -4.09 -2.74
CA THR A 528 -32.11 -5.45 -2.20
C THR A 528 -32.77 -5.43 -0.83
N SER A 529 -33.69 -6.35 -0.61
CA SER A 529 -34.27 -6.62 0.72
C SER A 529 -33.43 -7.61 1.51
N ARG A 530 -32.57 -8.40 0.85
CA ARG A 530 -31.83 -9.48 1.49
C ARG A 530 -30.47 -9.78 0.89
N TYR A 531 -30.38 -10.37 -0.31
CA TYR A 531 -29.11 -10.88 -0.81
C TYR A 531 -28.57 -10.09 -2.00
N ILE A 532 -27.24 -10.00 -2.09
CA ILE A 532 -26.52 -9.59 -3.29
C ILE A 532 -25.57 -10.72 -3.68
N PHE A 533 -25.63 -11.16 -4.93
CA PHE A 533 -24.76 -12.19 -5.50
C PHE A 533 -23.96 -11.58 -6.65
N MET A 534 -22.63 -11.62 -6.56
CA MET A 534 -21.77 -10.98 -7.53
C MET A 534 -20.66 -11.90 -8.03
N ILE A 535 -20.26 -11.69 -9.27
CA ILE A 535 -19.02 -12.21 -9.84
C ILE A 535 -18.22 -11.00 -10.29
N ILE A 536 -16.96 -10.94 -9.88
CA ILE A 536 -16.05 -9.85 -10.23
C ILE A 536 -14.75 -10.47 -10.73
N THR A 537 -14.25 -10.01 -11.87
CA THR A 537 -12.90 -10.38 -12.33
C THR A 537 -11.85 -9.81 -11.38
N VAL A 538 -11.07 -10.69 -10.75
CA VAL A 538 -10.00 -10.34 -9.79
C VAL A 538 -8.60 -10.76 -10.27
N HIS A 539 -7.58 -10.31 -9.55
CA HIS A 539 -6.22 -10.83 -9.67
C HIS A 539 -5.73 -11.42 -8.34
N ASP A 540 -4.82 -12.39 -8.46
CA ASP A 540 -4.13 -13.00 -7.31
C ASP A 540 -2.72 -12.42 -7.11
N GLU A 541 -2.39 -11.35 -7.85
CA GLU A 541 -1.08 -10.71 -7.77
C GLU A 541 -0.93 -9.94 -6.44
N SER A 542 -0.01 -10.36 -5.58
CA SER A 542 0.23 -9.74 -4.27
C SER A 542 1.01 -8.41 -4.33
N SER A 543 1.58 -8.09 -5.50
CA SER A 543 2.45 -6.93 -5.70
C SER A 543 1.67 -5.61 -5.86
N ALA A 544 0.39 -5.68 -6.23
CA ALA A 544 -0.47 -4.54 -6.51
C ALA A 544 -1.89 -4.85 -6.03
N GLU A 545 -2.58 -3.89 -5.40
CA GLU A 545 -3.95 -4.08 -4.91
C GLU A 545 -5.01 -3.87 -6.00
N VAL A 546 -4.69 -3.05 -7.01
CA VAL A 546 -5.48 -2.80 -8.22
C VAL A 546 -4.53 -2.76 -9.41
N LEU A 547 -4.83 -3.53 -10.46
CA LEU A 547 -4.06 -3.57 -11.70
C LEU A 547 -4.38 -2.39 -12.64
N PRO A 548 -3.48 -2.06 -13.58
CA PRO A 548 -3.74 -1.04 -14.60
C PRO A 548 -4.96 -1.35 -15.48
N ARG A 549 -5.59 -0.30 -16.03
CA ARG A 549 -6.66 -0.43 -17.05
C ARG A 549 -6.23 -1.34 -18.20
N GLY A 550 -7.11 -2.21 -18.65
CA GLY A 550 -6.78 -3.17 -19.72
C GLY A 550 -6.13 -4.46 -19.21
N ALA A 551 -5.95 -4.60 -17.90
CA ALA A 551 -5.47 -5.82 -17.28
C ALA A 551 -6.34 -7.03 -17.67
N LYS A 552 -5.74 -8.22 -17.66
CA LYS A 552 -6.34 -9.47 -18.14
C LYS A 552 -6.74 -9.46 -19.63
N GLY A 553 -6.28 -8.46 -20.40
CA GLY A 553 -6.46 -8.40 -21.85
C GLY A 553 -7.81 -7.83 -22.31
N ASP A 554 -8.64 -7.32 -21.41
CA ASP A 554 -9.87 -6.61 -21.76
C ASP A 554 -9.71 -5.09 -21.56
N PRO A 555 -9.70 -4.28 -22.63
CA PRO A 555 -9.52 -2.83 -22.56
C PRO A 555 -10.68 -2.08 -21.86
N THR A 556 -11.79 -2.76 -21.59
CA THR A 556 -12.94 -2.23 -20.83
C THR A 556 -12.78 -2.43 -19.32
N HIS A 557 -11.80 -3.22 -18.85
CA HIS A 557 -11.48 -3.32 -17.43
C HIS A 557 -10.86 -2.03 -16.90
N VAL A 558 -11.47 -1.47 -15.87
CA VAL A 558 -11.09 -0.20 -15.22
C VAL A 558 -10.45 -0.45 -13.85
N THR A 559 -11.08 -1.29 -13.02
CA THR A 559 -10.65 -1.59 -11.64
C THR A 559 -10.53 -3.11 -11.48
N ILE A 560 -9.39 -3.70 -11.82
CA ILE A 560 -9.14 -5.13 -11.56
C ILE A 560 -8.38 -5.20 -10.25
N ALA A 561 -9.05 -5.66 -9.19
CA ALA A 561 -8.50 -5.70 -7.84
C ALA A 561 -8.53 -7.11 -7.24
N GLY A 562 -7.79 -7.35 -6.16
CA GLY A 562 -7.87 -8.60 -5.40
C GLY A 562 -9.20 -8.75 -4.64
N PRO A 563 -9.60 -9.96 -4.22
CA PRO A 563 -10.85 -10.18 -3.47
C PRO A 563 -10.95 -9.32 -2.19
N ASP A 564 -9.86 -9.23 -1.42
CA ASP A 564 -9.83 -8.48 -0.16
C ASP A 564 -10.10 -6.98 -0.34
N PHE A 565 -9.70 -6.41 -1.48
CA PHE A 565 -10.00 -5.02 -1.81
C PHE A 565 -11.51 -4.80 -1.90
N TRP A 566 -12.22 -5.67 -2.63
CA TRP A 566 -13.66 -5.57 -2.81
C TRP A 566 -14.42 -5.79 -1.50
N HIS A 567 -14.03 -6.80 -0.71
CA HIS A 567 -14.64 -7.04 0.61
C HIS A 567 -14.46 -5.85 1.55
N ARG A 568 -13.27 -5.24 1.57
CA ARG A 568 -13.01 -4.04 2.37
C ARG A 568 -13.83 -2.85 1.87
N LEU A 569 -13.81 -2.58 0.56
CA LEU A 569 -14.56 -1.48 -0.05
C LEU A 569 -16.05 -1.58 0.28
N PHE A 570 -16.65 -2.76 0.16
CA PHE A 570 -18.08 -2.92 0.41
C PHE A 570 -18.40 -2.82 1.90
N SER A 571 -17.58 -3.41 2.79
CA SER A 571 -17.82 -3.34 4.23
C SER A 571 -17.65 -1.94 4.82
N GLU A 572 -16.77 -1.10 4.25
CA GLU A 572 -16.58 0.29 4.69
C GLU A 572 -17.73 1.23 4.28
N HIS A 573 -18.53 0.85 3.27
CA HIS A 573 -19.51 1.74 2.64
C HIS A 573 -20.96 1.27 2.69
N THR A 574 -21.24 0.09 3.23
CA THR A 574 -22.57 -0.54 3.31
C THR A 574 -22.76 -1.26 4.64
N ASN A 575 -23.99 -1.71 4.95
CA ASN A 575 -24.29 -2.60 6.09
C ASN A 575 -24.41 -4.08 5.65
N LEU A 576 -23.73 -4.42 4.55
CA LEU A 576 -23.73 -5.76 4.01
C LEU A 576 -22.78 -6.67 4.82
N VAL A 577 -23.26 -7.85 5.17
CA VAL A 577 -22.47 -8.90 5.81
C VAL A 577 -22.09 -9.95 4.79
N ARG A 578 -20.78 -10.23 4.67
CA ARG A 578 -20.26 -11.27 3.78
C ARG A 578 -20.77 -12.65 4.21
N ARG A 579 -21.19 -13.45 3.23
CA ARG A 579 -21.66 -14.83 3.40
C ARG A 579 -20.68 -15.81 2.76
N GLU A 580 -19.56 -16.04 3.44
CA GLU A 580 -18.50 -16.97 3.02
C GLU A 580 -19.02 -18.38 2.78
N ASP A 581 -19.96 -18.84 3.61
CA ASP A 581 -20.63 -20.13 3.47
C ASP A 581 -21.35 -20.26 2.12
N LEU A 582 -22.02 -19.19 1.68
CA LEU A 582 -22.70 -19.15 0.39
C LEU A 582 -21.70 -19.03 -0.77
N GLU A 583 -20.58 -18.32 -0.57
CA GLU A 583 -19.50 -18.21 -1.57
C GLU A 583 -18.87 -19.58 -1.84
N GLU A 584 -18.61 -20.37 -0.79
CA GLU A 584 -18.12 -21.74 -0.90
C GLU A 584 -19.14 -22.64 -1.62
N ILE A 585 -20.42 -22.56 -1.24
CA ILE A 585 -21.50 -23.31 -1.90
C ILE A 585 -21.58 -22.96 -3.39
N ALA A 586 -21.49 -21.67 -3.74
CA ALA A 586 -21.47 -21.21 -5.12
C ALA A 586 -20.25 -21.76 -5.87
N ALA A 587 -19.05 -21.67 -5.29
CA ALA A 587 -17.83 -22.21 -5.86
C ALA A 587 -17.93 -23.71 -6.15
N MET A 588 -18.44 -24.51 -5.20
CA MET A 588 -18.59 -25.97 -5.38
C MET A 588 -19.52 -26.32 -6.54
N ASN A 589 -20.60 -25.55 -6.74
CA ASN A 589 -21.62 -25.83 -7.75
C ASN A 589 -21.27 -25.25 -9.13
N LEU A 590 -20.63 -24.09 -9.17
CA LEU A 590 -20.47 -23.30 -10.39
C LEU A 590 -19.04 -23.27 -10.94
N ASN A 591 -18.00 -23.46 -10.12
CA ASN A 591 -16.60 -23.47 -10.62
C ASN A 591 -16.26 -24.66 -11.51
N ARG A 592 -17.11 -25.70 -11.51
CA ARG A 592 -17.05 -26.78 -12.50
C ARG A 592 -17.40 -26.31 -13.91
N ILE A 593 -18.08 -25.18 -14.04
CA ILE A 593 -18.50 -24.58 -15.31
C ILE A 593 -17.45 -23.57 -15.75
N LEU A 594 -17.16 -22.58 -14.91
CA LEU A 594 -16.11 -21.57 -15.10
C LEU A 594 -15.52 -21.16 -13.75
N PRO A 595 -14.18 -21.00 -13.62
CA PRO A 595 -13.52 -20.72 -12.35
C PRO A 595 -13.70 -19.24 -11.95
N TRP A 596 -14.84 -18.92 -11.38
CA TRP A 596 -15.21 -17.57 -10.96
C TRP A 596 -14.87 -17.30 -9.50
N THR A 597 -14.75 -16.00 -9.19
CA THR A 597 -14.69 -15.50 -7.81
C THR A 597 -16.05 -14.93 -7.45
N PHE A 598 -16.66 -15.47 -6.39
CA PHE A 598 -17.99 -15.09 -5.94
C PHE A 598 -17.88 -14.14 -4.76
N PHE A 599 -18.74 -13.13 -4.76
CA PHE A 599 -18.94 -12.23 -3.63
C PHE A 599 -20.41 -12.26 -3.28
N ILE A 600 -20.73 -12.75 -2.07
CA ILE A 600 -22.12 -12.92 -1.65
C ILE A 600 -22.33 -12.21 -0.33
N TYR A 601 -23.35 -11.36 -0.30
CA TYR A 601 -23.65 -10.52 0.85
C TYR A 601 -25.11 -10.63 1.26
N GLU A 602 -25.35 -10.54 2.55
CA GLU A 602 -26.67 -10.39 3.15
C GLU A 602 -26.80 -8.99 3.75
N LYS A 603 -27.89 -8.29 3.44
CA LYS A 603 -28.25 -7.00 4.01
C LYS A 603 -28.75 -7.19 5.43
N VAL A 604 -28.18 -6.44 6.36
CA VAL A 604 -28.59 -6.44 7.77
C VAL A 604 -29.15 -5.07 8.12
N TYR A 605 -30.33 -5.07 8.76
CA TYR A 605 -30.94 -3.83 9.24
C TYR A 605 -30.37 -3.50 10.63
N PRO A 606 -30.03 -2.23 10.90
CA PRO A 606 -29.59 -1.82 12.23
C PRO A 606 -30.68 -2.12 13.28
N GLY A 607 -30.44 -3.12 14.14
CA GLY A 607 -31.33 -3.48 15.25
C GLY A 607 -31.93 -4.90 15.26
N GLY A 608 -31.47 -5.79 14.36
CA GLY A 608 -31.86 -7.22 14.32
C GLY A 608 -30.85 -8.15 14.98
#